data_AF-A0A8X8YFX7-F1
#
_entry.id   AF-A0A8X8YFX7-F1
#
_cell.length_a   1.000
_cell.length_b   1.000
_cell.length_c   1.000
_cell.angle_alpha   90.00
_cell.angle_beta   90.00
_cell.angle_gamma   90.00
#
_symmetry.space_group_name_H-M   'P 1'
#
loop_
_entity.id
_entity.type
_entity.pdbx_description
1 polymer ?
#
loop_
_entity_poly.entity_id
_entity_poly.type
_entity_poly.pdbx_seq_one_letter_code
_entity_poly.pdbx_strand_id
1 'polypeptide(L)'
;MQELGREFMEMEFRLKAEQDEKVHTDEENASIINENEALRLELDSAREQLENLQKYRKEADLQSKSNVKLLVKEVKSLRSSQSELKQEYDAVSKESVELKTKLQKERMKRDCVDAANRKLLHECNILRSQLEECGVNFLVEQEYKLEMESPGDAMDVLATSENRMGLLLAEVQLLAREVATPVSSSSHESDKLTTTDDELRKMLTEVLIDNAILRKQATSIIRCALDTTDTSMQNTQMN
;
A
#
# COMPACT_ATOMS: atom_id res chain seq x y z
N MET A 1 -28.53 -48.49 -129.18
CA MET A 1 -29.03 -49.25 -128.01
C MET A 1 -28.03 -49.29 -126.85
N GLN A 2 -26.71 -49.25 -127.08
CA GLN A 2 -25.69 -49.21 -126.00
C GLN A 2 -25.48 -47.83 -125.34
N GLU A 3 -25.77 -46.72 -126.02
CA GLU A 3 -25.63 -45.36 -125.44
C GLU A 3 -26.68 -45.06 -124.37
N LEU A 4 -27.96 -45.34 -124.63
CA LEU A 4 -29.04 -45.12 -123.67
C LEU A 4 -28.85 -45.89 -122.36
N GLY A 5 -28.26 -47.10 -122.43
CA GLY A 5 -27.91 -47.88 -121.25
C GLY A 5 -26.74 -47.30 -120.44
N ARG A 6 -25.78 -46.65 -121.10
CA ARG A 6 -24.71 -45.90 -120.43
C ARG A 6 -25.25 -44.64 -119.74
N GLU A 7 -26.10 -43.88 -120.43
CA GLU A 7 -26.73 -42.67 -119.87
C GLU A 7 -27.58 -42.98 -118.64
N PHE A 8 -28.31 -44.11 -118.64
CA PHE A 8 -29.10 -44.53 -117.48
C PHE A 8 -28.23 -44.91 -116.29
N MET A 9 -27.17 -45.70 -116.50
CA MET A 9 -26.21 -46.04 -115.43
C MET A 9 -25.49 -44.81 -114.88
N GLU A 10 -25.14 -43.85 -115.74
CA GLU A 10 -24.52 -42.58 -115.32
C GLU A 10 -25.50 -41.74 -114.48
N MET A 11 -26.77 -41.67 -114.89
CA MET A 11 -27.81 -40.99 -114.12
C MET A 11 -28.06 -41.64 -112.75
N GLU A 12 -28.11 -42.98 -112.69
CA GLU A 12 -28.25 -43.73 -111.44
C GLU A 12 -27.05 -43.51 -110.51
N PHE A 13 -25.82 -43.51 -111.05
CA PHE A 13 -24.60 -43.25 -110.28
C PHE A 13 -24.58 -41.82 -109.71
N ARG A 14 -24.99 -40.82 -110.50
CA ARG A 14 -25.13 -39.44 -110.01
C ARG A 14 -26.20 -39.31 -108.93
N LEU A 15 -27.35 -39.96 -109.10
CA LEU A 15 -28.42 -39.92 -108.12
C LEU A 15 -28.00 -40.57 -106.80
N LYS A 16 -27.24 -41.67 -106.87
CA LYS A 16 -26.62 -42.31 -105.71
C LYS A 16 -25.64 -41.35 -105.01
N ALA A 17 -24.75 -40.71 -105.77
CA ALA A 17 -23.78 -39.75 -105.23
C ALA A 17 -24.45 -38.54 -104.56
N GLU A 18 -25.50 -37.99 -105.17
CA GLU A 18 -26.29 -36.87 -104.63
C GLU A 18 -27.06 -37.27 -103.36
N GLN A 19 -27.55 -38.52 -103.30
CA GLN A 19 -28.24 -39.05 -102.14
C GLN A 19 -27.27 -39.34 -100.97
N ASP A 20 -26.08 -39.86 -101.27
CA ASP A 20 -25.02 -40.08 -100.28
C ASP A 20 -24.45 -38.75 -99.77
N GLU A 21 -24.26 -37.75 -100.64
CA GLU A 21 -23.88 -36.38 -100.25
C GLU A 21 -24.94 -35.75 -99.35
N LYS A 22 -26.23 -35.90 -99.70
CA LYS A 22 -27.33 -35.39 -98.86
C LYS A 22 -27.34 -36.02 -97.47
N VAL A 23 -27.21 -37.35 -97.38
CA VAL A 23 -27.13 -38.04 -96.08
C VAL A 23 -25.94 -37.54 -95.27
N HIS A 24 -24.77 -37.36 -95.90
CA HIS A 24 -23.60 -36.84 -95.22
C HIS A 24 -23.82 -35.41 -94.69
N THR A 25 -24.44 -34.53 -95.48
CA THR A 25 -24.78 -33.17 -95.04
C THR A 25 -25.82 -33.15 -93.91
N ASP A 26 -26.80 -34.05 -93.94
CA ASP A 26 -27.82 -34.17 -92.88
C ASP A 26 -27.20 -34.68 -91.57
N GLU A 27 -26.24 -35.61 -91.62
CA GLU A 27 -25.48 -36.08 -90.47
C GLU A 27 -24.58 -34.99 -89.88
N GLU A 28 -23.87 -34.24 -90.73
CA GLU A 28 -23.06 -33.09 -90.29
C GLU A 28 -23.92 -32.01 -89.63
N ASN A 29 -25.07 -31.67 -90.24
CA ASN A 29 -26.02 -30.72 -89.68
C ASN A 29 -26.56 -31.18 -88.32
N ALA A 30 -26.90 -32.46 -88.16
CA ALA A 30 -27.33 -33.02 -86.89
C ALA A 30 -26.23 -32.97 -85.81
N SER A 31 -24.97 -33.25 -86.20
CA SER A 31 -23.82 -33.12 -85.30
C SER A 31 -23.62 -31.67 -84.83
N ILE A 32 -23.69 -30.69 -85.75
CA ILE A 32 -23.56 -29.26 -85.43
C ILE A 32 -24.68 -28.78 -84.50
N ILE A 33 -25.92 -29.27 -84.68
CA ILE A 33 -27.05 -28.93 -83.81
C ILE A 33 -26.81 -29.45 -82.39
N ASN A 34 -26.41 -30.71 -82.25
CA ASN A 34 -26.13 -31.32 -80.94
C ASN A 34 -24.98 -30.60 -80.21
N GLU A 35 -23.91 -30.26 -80.91
CA GLU A 35 -22.79 -29.51 -80.35
C GLU A 35 -23.23 -28.10 -79.91
N ASN A 36 -24.04 -27.40 -80.71
CA ASN A 36 -24.59 -26.11 -80.33
C ASN A 36 -25.49 -26.19 -79.09
N GLU A 37 -26.32 -27.23 -78.95
CA GLU A 37 -27.13 -27.43 -77.75
C GLU A 37 -26.26 -27.69 -76.51
N ALA A 38 -25.23 -28.52 -76.63
CA ALA A 38 -24.28 -28.78 -75.54
C ALA A 38 -23.57 -27.49 -75.11
N LEU A 39 -23.06 -26.70 -76.06
CA LEU A 39 -22.41 -25.41 -75.79
C LEU A 39 -23.36 -24.39 -75.15
N ARG A 40 -24.64 -24.38 -75.53
CA ARG A 40 -25.66 -23.51 -74.90
C ARG A 40 -25.89 -23.88 -73.45
N LEU A 41 -26.01 -25.17 -73.14
CA LEU A 41 -26.17 -25.65 -71.75
C LEU A 41 -24.94 -25.32 -70.90
N GLU A 42 -23.73 -25.49 -71.45
CA GLU A 42 -22.49 -25.13 -70.75
C GLU A 42 -22.41 -23.63 -70.49
N LEU A 43 -22.78 -22.80 -71.46
CA LEU A 43 -22.84 -21.34 -71.33
C LEU A 43 -23.84 -20.91 -70.24
N ASP A 44 -25.03 -21.52 -70.20
CA ASP A 44 -26.05 -21.20 -69.18
C ASP A 44 -25.61 -21.64 -67.78
N SER A 45 -24.98 -22.82 -67.64
CA SER A 45 -24.35 -23.27 -66.40
C SER A 45 -23.23 -22.32 -65.94
N ALA A 46 -22.34 -21.91 -66.85
CA ALA A 46 -21.26 -20.98 -66.55
C ALA A 46 -21.79 -19.60 -66.13
N ARG A 47 -22.89 -19.13 -66.74
CA ARG A 47 -23.58 -17.89 -66.34
C ARG A 47 -24.15 -17.99 -64.93
N GLU A 48 -24.82 -19.10 -64.60
CA GLU A 48 -25.36 -19.33 -63.25
C GLU A 48 -24.24 -19.37 -62.20
N GLN A 49 -23.14 -20.07 -62.47
CA GLN A 49 -21.97 -20.09 -61.59
C GLN A 49 -21.37 -18.69 -61.40
N LEU A 50 -21.26 -17.90 -62.47
CA LEU A 50 -20.77 -16.52 -62.40
C LEU A 50 -21.68 -15.66 -61.52
N GLU A 51 -23.00 -15.77 -61.66
CA GLU A 51 -23.95 -15.00 -60.86
C GLU A 51 -23.86 -15.38 -59.36
N ASN A 52 -23.74 -16.68 -59.07
CA ASN A 52 -23.56 -17.18 -57.70
C ASN A 52 -22.25 -16.67 -57.08
N LEU A 53 -21.13 -16.76 -57.80
CA LEU A 53 -19.84 -16.22 -57.34
C LEU A 53 -19.90 -14.70 -57.12
N GLN A 54 -20.61 -13.96 -57.98
CA GLN A 54 -20.82 -12.53 -57.79
C GLN A 54 -21.64 -12.22 -56.52
N LYS A 55 -22.67 -13.03 -56.20
CA LYS A 55 -23.45 -12.88 -54.96
C LYS A 55 -22.57 -13.14 -53.73
N TYR A 56 -21.84 -14.26 -53.70
CA TYR A 56 -20.92 -14.59 -52.60
C TYR A 56 -19.86 -13.52 -52.38
N ARG A 57 -19.27 -13.00 -53.46
CA ARG A 57 -18.28 -11.91 -53.36
C ARG A 57 -18.87 -10.66 -52.72
N LYS A 58 -20.07 -10.23 -53.13
CA LYS A 58 -20.74 -9.05 -52.56
C LYS A 58 -21.04 -9.24 -51.07
N GLU A 59 -21.49 -10.42 -50.67
CA GLU A 59 -21.74 -10.75 -49.27
C GLU A 59 -20.46 -10.73 -48.43
N ALA A 60 -19.39 -11.37 -48.92
CA ALA A 60 -18.08 -11.36 -48.27
C ALA A 60 -17.52 -9.93 -48.14
N ASP A 61 -17.67 -9.09 -49.16
CA ASP A 61 -17.25 -7.68 -49.13
C ASP A 61 -18.04 -6.87 -48.10
N LEU A 62 -19.35 -7.10 -47.96
CA LEU A 62 -20.19 -6.47 -46.95
C LEU A 62 -19.81 -6.93 -45.53
N GLN A 63 -19.59 -8.23 -45.35
CA GLN A 63 -19.15 -8.79 -44.07
C GLN A 63 -17.78 -8.24 -43.67
N SER A 64 -16.82 -8.20 -44.59
CA SER A 64 -15.49 -7.64 -44.37
C SER A 64 -15.57 -6.16 -43.95
N LYS A 65 -16.37 -5.34 -44.66
CA LYS A 65 -16.59 -3.93 -44.30
C LYS A 65 -17.21 -3.77 -42.90
N SER A 66 -18.14 -4.63 -42.53
CA SER A 66 -18.75 -4.62 -41.19
C SER A 66 -17.71 -4.98 -40.11
N ASN A 67 -16.94 -6.04 -40.32
CA ASN A 67 -15.91 -6.49 -39.39
C ASN A 67 -14.83 -5.43 -39.19
N VAL A 68 -14.36 -4.77 -40.27
CA VAL A 68 -13.41 -3.66 -40.18
C VAL A 68 -13.96 -2.51 -39.34
N LYS A 69 -15.25 -2.15 -39.50
CA LYS A 69 -15.87 -1.11 -38.66
C LYS A 69 -15.92 -1.49 -37.18
N LEU A 70 -16.21 -2.76 -36.87
CA LEU A 70 -16.21 -3.24 -35.49
C LEU A 70 -14.80 -3.20 -34.89
N LEU A 71 -13.80 -3.71 -35.61
CA LEU A 71 -12.40 -3.67 -35.18
C LEU A 71 -11.93 -2.24 -34.93
N VAL A 72 -12.30 -1.27 -35.77
CA VAL A 72 -11.97 0.14 -35.55
C VAL A 72 -12.59 0.67 -34.25
N LYS A 73 -13.84 0.32 -33.95
CA LYS A 73 -14.50 0.72 -32.70
C LYS A 73 -13.81 0.10 -31.48
N GLU A 74 -13.46 -1.18 -31.57
CA GLU A 74 -12.80 -1.91 -30.48
C GLU A 74 -11.39 -1.37 -30.24
N VAL A 75 -10.59 -1.15 -31.29
CA VAL A 75 -9.27 -0.52 -31.18
C VAL A 75 -9.38 0.88 -30.57
N LYS A 76 -10.41 1.66 -30.94
CA LYS A 76 -10.62 2.99 -30.35
C LYS A 76 -10.95 2.89 -28.86
N SER A 77 -11.82 1.96 -28.47
CA SER A 77 -12.21 1.70 -27.08
C SER A 77 -11.04 1.20 -26.23
N LEU A 78 -10.21 0.30 -26.79
CA LEU A 78 -9.02 -0.23 -26.12
C LEU A 78 -7.98 0.87 -25.91
N ARG A 79 -7.77 1.74 -26.92
CA ARG A 79 -6.85 2.88 -26.78
C ARG A 79 -7.28 3.88 -25.72
N SER A 80 -8.58 4.19 -25.62
CA SER A 80 -9.07 5.08 -24.57
C SER A 80 -8.91 4.45 -23.19
N SER A 81 -9.32 3.19 -23.03
CA SER A 81 -9.17 2.45 -21.77
C SER A 81 -7.70 2.32 -21.34
N GLN A 82 -6.79 2.06 -22.28
CA GLN A 82 -5.36 2.02 -21.99
C GLN A 82 -4.82 3.38 -21.51
N SER A 83 -5.30 4.47 -22.11
CA SER A 83 -4.91 5.83 -21.70
C SER A 83 -5.42 6.17 -20.29
N GLU A 84 -6.68 5.83 -20.00
CA GLU A 84 -7.30 6.02 -18.68
C GLU A 84 -6.56 5.22 -17.61
N LEU A 85 -6.31 3.93 -17.86
CA LEU A 85 -5.59 3.06 -16.93
C LEU A 85 -4.17 3.57 -16.65
N LYS A 86 -3.48 4.10 -17.66
CA LYS A 86 -2.15 4.69 -17.48
C LYS A 86 -2.21 5.92 -16.59
N GLN A 87 -3.22 6.78 -16.77
CA GLN A 87 -3.41 7.96 -15.94
C GLN A 87 -3.72 7.58 -14.48
N GLU A 88 -4.58 6.59 -14.26
CA GLU A 88 -4.88 6.06 -12.92
C GLU A 88 -3.64 5.46 -12.27
N TYR A 89 -2.87 4.66 -13.00
CA TYR A 89 -1.61 4.10 -12.51
C TYR A 89 -0.62 5.19 -12.08
N ASP A 90 -0.45 6.23 -12.90
CA ASP A 90 0.46 7.34 -12.60
C ASP A 90 -0.01 8.11 -11.35
N ALA A 91 -1.33 8.28 -11.15
CA ALA A 91 -1.90 8.92 -9.97
C ALA A 91 -1.66 8.08 -8.70
N VAL A 92 -2.00 6.78 -8.74
CA VAL A 92 -1.83 5.85 -7.62
C VAL A 92 -0.34 5.69 -7.26
N SER A 93 0.54 5.66 -8.25
CA SER A 93 1.99 5.58 -8.03
C SER A 93 2.51 6.80 -7.27
N LYS A 94 2.07 8.01 -7.62
CA LYS A 94 2.42 9.24 -6.89
C LYS A 94 1.90 9.22 -5.47
N GLU A 95 0.63 8.88 -5.28
CA GLU A 95 0.02 8.79 -3.95
C GLU A 95 0.74 7.75 -3.07
N SER A 96 1.10 6.60 -3.63
CA SER A 96 1.86 5.55 -2.94
C SER A 96 3.21 6.05 -2.42
N VAL A 97 3.95 6.82 -3.23
CA VAL A 97 5.21 7.43 -2.81
C VAL A 97 4.97 8.46 -1.70
N GLU A 98 3.98 9.34 -1.84
CA GLU A 98 3.65 10.34 -0.82
C GLU A 98 3.27 9.69 0.52
N LEU A 99 2.39 8.68 0.51
CA LEU A 99 2.00 7.93 1.70
C LEU A 99 3.20 7.23 2.35
N LYS A 100 4.09 6.63 1.56
CA LYS A 100 5.31 5.99 2.08
C LYS A 100 6.22 7.00 2.78
N THR A 101 6.37 8.21 2.23
CA THR A 101 7.16 9.27 2.88
C THR A 101 6.52 9.77 4.17
N LYS A 102 5.19 9.96 4.20
CA LYS A 102 4.45 10.35 5.42
C LYS A 102 4.59 9.27 6.50
N LEU A 103 4.41 8.01 6.13
CA LEU A 103 4.58 6.87 7.03
C LEU A 103 5.99 6.80 7.62
N GLN A 104 7.02 7.04 6.81
CA GLN A 104 8.40 7.06 7.30
C GLN A 104 8.63 8.20 8.30
N LYS A 105 8.12 9.41 8.02
CA LYS A 105 8.21 10.55 8.95
C LYS A 105 7.52 10.24 10.28
N GLU A 106 6.33 9.66 10.24
CA GLU A 106 5.59 9.28 11.47
C GLU A 106 6.29 8.17 12.25
N ARG A 107 6.91 7.19 11.57
CA ARG A 107 7.76 6.19 12.25
C ARG A 107 8.94 6.85 12.97
N MET A 108 9.67 7.74 12.30
CA MET A 108 10.79 8.45 12.92
C MET A 108 10.36 9.28 14.13
N LYS A 109 9.22 9.97 14.04
CA LYS A 109 8.66 10.71 15.19
C LYS A 109 8.34 9.79 16.36
N ARG A 110 7.66 8.67 16.10
CA ARG A 110 7.35 7.67 17.14
C ARG A 110 8.63 7.15 17.78
N ASP A 111 9.62 6.76 16.99
CA ASP A 111 10.88 6.21 17.50
C ASP A 111 11.62 7.23 18.38
N CYS A 112 11.58 8.52 18.03
CA CYS A 112 12.11 9.61 18.86
C CYS A 112 11.37 9.76 20.19
N VAL A 113 10.02 9.77 20.18
CA VAL A 113 9.20 9.85 21.40
C VAL A 113 9.44 8.63 22.29
N ASP A 114 9.44 7.43 21.71
CA ASP A 114 9.70 6.18 22.44
C ASP A 114 11.11 6.18 23.08
N ALA A 115 12.10 6.73 22.39
CA ALA A 115 13.45 6.89 22.94
C ALA A 115 13.49 7.89 24.11
N ALA A 116 12.80 9.03 23.98
CA ALA A 116 12.70 10.02 25.05
C ALA A 116 11.98 9.44 26.28
N ASN A 117 10.90 8.69 26.08
CA ASN A 117 10.15 8.03 27.15
C ASN A 117 10.96 6.95 27.85
N ARG A 118 11.70 6.12 27.10
CA ARG A 118 12.63 5.16 27.70
C ARG A 118 13.70 5.85 28.55
N LYS A 119 14.25 6.98 28.09
CA LYS A 119 15.22 7.76 28.86
C LYS A 119 14.57 8.29 30.14
N LEU A 120 13.42 8.96 30.04
CA LEU A 120 12.74 9.49 31.22
C LEU A 120 12.42 8.41 32.25
N LEU A 121 11.86 7.28 31.82
CA LEU A 121 11.58 6.15 32.72
C LEU A 121 12.84 5.64 33.41
N HIS A 122 13.98 5.64 32.71
CA HIS A 122 15.25 5.27 33.31
C HIS A 122 15.67 6.26 34.41
N GLU A 123 15.65 7.56 34.13
CA GLU A 123 15.98 8.61 35.11
C GLU A 123 15.03 8.56 36.32
N CYS A 124 13.72 8.42 36.10
CA CYS A 124 12.74 8.29 37.17
C CYS A 124 12.98 7.06 38.06
N ASN A 125 13.44 5.94 37.47
CA ASN A 125 13.77 4.75 38.26
C ASN A 125 15.03 4.95 39.11
N ILE A 126 16.04 5.65 38.59
CA ILE A 126 17.23 6.02 39.36
C ILE A 126 16.83 6.91 40.54
N LEU A 127 16.08 7.99 40.26
CA LEU A 127 15.63 8.93 41.29
C LEU A 127 14.76 8.26 42.35
N ARG A 128 13.87 7.32 41.95
CA ARG A 128 13.07 6.52 42.89
C ARG A 128 13.96 5.68 43.81
N SER A 129 14.98 5.02 43.25
CA SER A 129 15.92 4.20 44.02
C SER A 129 16.73 5.06 45.00
N GLN A 130 17.24 6.21 44.55
CA GLN A 130 17.94 7.17 45.41
C GLN A 130 17.02 7.74 46.51
N LEU A 131 15.74 7.95 46.23
CA LEU A 131 14.77 8.42 47.22
C LEU A 131 14.52 7.39 48.32
N GLU A 132 14.50 6.10 47.96
CA GLU A 132 14.47 4.98 48.91
C GLU A 132 15.74 4.95 49.77
N GLU A 133 16.91 5.14 49.16
CA GLU A 133 18.21 5.20 49.87
C GLU A 133 18.40 6.44 50.76
N CYS A 134 17.65 7.53 50.51
CA CYS A 134 17.63 8.70 51.40
C CYS A 134 16.82 8.47 52.67
N GLY A 135 16.01 7.40 52.72
CA GLY A 135 15.16 7.10 53.86
C GLY A 135 15.96 6.79 55.12
N VAL A 136 15.46 7.26 56.27
CA VAL A 136 16.07 7.03 57.59
C VAL A 136 16.25 5.54 57.85
N ASN A 137 15.28 4.69 57.50
CA ASN A 137 15.40 3.23 57.64
C ASN A 137 16.63 2.66 56.91
N PHE A 138 16.90 3.13 55.68
CA PHE A 138 18.05 2.67 54.90
C PHE A 138 19.37 3.17 55.49
N LEU A 139 19.40 4.43 55.95
CA LEU A 139 20.57 5.01 56.61
C LEU A 139 20.90 4.28 57.90
N VAL A 140 19.90 4.04 58.75
CA VAL A 140 20.05 3.27 59.98
C VAL A 140 20.48 1.83 59.64
N GLU A 141 19.89 1.15 58.64
CA GLU A 141 20.33 -0.18 58.13
C GLU A 141 21.78 -0.22 57.62
N GLN A 142 22.26 0.87 57.03
CA GLN A 142 23.65 0.99 56.60
C GLN A 142 24.60 1.27 57.78
N GLU A 143 24.11 1.98 58.80
CA GLU A 143 24.83 2.32 60.04
C GLU A 143 24.67 1.29 61.17
N TYR A 144 23.82 0.25 61.01
CA TYR A 144 23.57 -0.88 61.95
C TYR A 144 24.80 -1.77 62.24
N LYS A 145 26.00 -1.26 61.97
CA LYS A 145 27.27 -1.76 62.51
C LYS A 145 27.69 -1.07 63.81
N LEU A 146 26.99 -0.02 64.24
CA LEU A 146 27.20 0.66 65.52
C LEU A 146 25.83 0.83 66.18
N GLU A 147 25.69 0.33 67.41
CA GLU A 147 24.50 0.53 68.23
C GLU A 147 24.23 2.04 68.35
N MET A 148 23.01 2.49 68.02
CA MET A 148 22.62 3.91 68.11
C MET A 148 22.40 4.24 69.59
N GLU A 149 23.50 4.42 70.34
CA GLU A 149 23.49 4.53 71.80
C GLU A 149 23.16 5.95 72.31
N SER A 150 23.08 6.97 71.43
CA SER A 150 22.84 8.37 71.80
C SER A 150 21.78 9.08 70.95
N PRO A 151 20.92 9.96 71.52
CA PRO A 151 20.02 10.85 70.78
C PRO A 151 20.74 11.73 69.74
N GLY A 152 22.00 12.10 70.00
CA GLY A 152 22.83 12.86 69.07
C GLY A 152 23.11 12.12 67.75
N ASP A 153 23.30 10.81 67.82
CA ASP A 153 23.55 9.99 66.62
C ASP A 153 22.28 9.95 65.73
N ALA A 154 21.09 9.87 66.34
CA ALA A 154 19.81 9.93 65.61
C ALA A 154 19.62 11.25 64.85
N MET A 155 20.07 12.35 65.46
CA MET A 155 19.97 13.70 64.89
C MET A 155 20.88 13.88 63.69
N ASP A 156 22.08 13.30 63.72
CA ASP A 156 23.03 13.31 62.61
C ASP A 156 22.51 12.47 61.42
N VAL A 157 21.86 11.33 61.68
CA VAL A 157 21.20 10.53 60.63
C VAL A 157 20.07 11.30 59.97
N LEU A 158 19.23 11.98 60.76
CA LEU A 158 18.13 12.79 60.24
C LEU A 158 18.64 14.00 59.45
N ALA A 159 19.69 14.67 59.92
CA ALA A 159 20.31 15.78 59.21
C ALA A 159 20.93 15.31 57.88
N THR A 160 21.60 14.15 57.88
CA THR A 160 22.15 13.53 56.66
C THR A 160 21.04 13.16 55.68
N SER A 161 19.95 12.56 56.15
CA SER A 161 18.76 12.26 55.36
C SER A 161 18.15 13.52 54.73
N GLU A 162 17.93 14.58 55.54
CA GLU A 162 17.38 15.86 55.08
C GLU A 162 18.24 16.52 54.00
N ASN A 163 19.57 16.50 54.17
CA ASN A 163 20.52 17.03 53.19
C ASN A 163 20.50 16.22 51.88
N ARG A 164 20.49 14.88 51.95
CA ARG A 164 20.41 14.00 50.76
C ARG A 164 19.09 14.19 50.01
N MET A 165 17.96 14.32 50.72
CA MET A 165 16.67 14.64 50.10
C MET A 165 16.65 16.04 49.46
N GLY A 166 17.38 17.00 50.04
CA GLY A 166 17.54 18.34 49.46
C GLY A 166 18.28 18.31 48.11
N LEU A 167 19.34 17.51 48.00
CA LEU A 167 20.07 17.30 46.75
C LEU A 167 19.20 16.58 45.71
N LEU A 168 18.53 15.51 46.12
CA LEU A 168 17.65 14.74 45.23
C LEU A 168 16.49 15.59 44.71
N LEU A 169 15.92 16.48 45.53
CA LEU A 169 14.90 17.43 45.08
C LEU A 169 15.42 18.34 43.95
N ALA A 170 16.67 18.79 44.02
CA ALA A 170 17.28 19.59 42.96
C ALA A 170 17.47 18.77 41.66
N GLU A 171 17.87 17.50 41.77
CA GLU A 171 18.00 16.58 40.63
C GLU A 171 16.64 16.33 39.93
N VAL A 172 15.58 16.08 40.71
CA VAL A 172 14.22 15.90 40.16
C VAL A 172 13.72 17.18 39.48
N GLN A 173 14.01 18.36 40.06
CA GLN A 173 13.63 19.65 39.45
C GLN A 173 14.37 19.92 38.14
N LEU A 174 15.64 19.51 38.03
CA LEU A 174 16.37 19.57 36.76
C LEU A 174 15.75 18.65 35.71
N LEU A 175 15.40 17.41 36.09
CA LEU A 175 14.72 16.48 35.19
C LEU A 175 13.36 17.03 34.71
N ALA A 176 12.57 17.62 35.61
CA ALA A 176 11.30 18.26 35.27
C ALA A 176 11.47 19.40 34.24
N ARG A 177 12.57 20.15 34.33
CA ARG A 177 12.91 21.20 33.36
C ARG A 177 13.31 20.62 32.00
N GLU A 178 14.06 19.52 31.98
CA GLU A 178 14.42 18.82 30.74
C GLU A 178 13.19 18.20 30.05
N VAL A 179 12.22 17.73 30.83
CA VAL A 179 10.93 17.24 30.32
C VAL A 179 10.07 18.37 29.76
N ALA A 180 10.08 19.54 30.40
CA ALA A 180 9.33 20.72 29.96
C ALA A 180 9.89 21.35 28.68
N THR A 181 11.15 21.08 28.31
CA THR A 181 11.67 21.48 27.00
C THR A 181 11.12 20.56 25.92
N PRO A 182 10.30 21.06 24.98
CA PRO A 182 9.72 20.22 23.95
C PRO A 182 10.85 19.61 23.11
N VAL A 183 10.82 18.29 22.94
CA VAL A 183 11.68 17.61 21.98
C VAL A 183 11.31 18.17 20.61
N SER A 184 12.14 19.07 20.09
CA SER A 184 11.90 19.80 18.84
C SER A 184 11.42 18.86 17.73
N SER A 185 10.13 18.91 17.42
CA SER A 185 9.60 18.47 16.14
C SER A 185 8.60 19.48 15.65
N SER A 186 9.09 20.43 14.85
CA SER A 186 8.27 21.34 14.06
C SER A 186 7.40 20.52 13.09
N SER A 187 6.15 20.29 13.45
CA SER A 187 5.05 20.24 12.50
C SER A 187 3.76 20.24 13.31
N HIS A 188 3.03 21.35 13.26
CA HIS A 188 1.58 21.37 13.47
C HIS A 188 0.95 20.19 12.71
N GLU A 189 -0.12 19.61 13.23
CA GLU A 189 -0.95 18.51 12.67
C GLU A 189 -0.94 17.15 13.39
N SER A 190 -0.30 16.98 14.56
CA SER A 190 -0.48 15.75 15.38
C SER A 190 -0.52 16.05 16.89
N ASP A 191 -1.39 16.99 17.27
CA ASP A 191 -1.34 17.70 18.56
C ASP A 191 -1.99 16.96 19.75
N LYS A 192 -2.52 15.73 19.56
CA LYS A 192 -3.27 15.02 20.62
C LYS A 192 -2.51 13.90 21.33
N LEU A 193 -1.61 13.20 20.63
CA LEU A 193 -0.87 12.08 21.24
C LEU A 193 0.38 12.58 21.97
N THR A 194 1.05 13.59 21.42
CA THR A 194 2.20 14.25 22.04
C THR A 194 1.78 14.98 23.31
N THR A 195 0.61 15.63 23.32
CA THR A 195 0.09 16.34 24.49
C THR A 195 -0.24 15.41 25.66
N THR A 196 -0.87 14.25 25.40
CA THR A 196 -1.10 13.27 26.47
C THR A 196 0.20 12.72 27.04
N ASP A 197 1.21 12.51 26.20
CA ASP A 197 2.50 11.99 26.62
C ASP A 197 3.28 13.04 27.43
N ASP A 198 3.30 14.30 26.99
CA ASP A 198 3.89 15.43 27.71
C ASP A 198 3.21 15.64 29.08
N GLU A 199 1.88 15.52 29.15
CA GLU A 199 1.11 15.58 30.40
C GLU A 199 1.49 14.44 31.36
N LEU A 200 1.62 13.21 30.86
CA LEU A 200 2.04 12.06 31.67
C LEU A 200 3.47 12.22 32.18
N ARG A 201 4.39 12.69 31.34
CA ARG A 201 5.78 12.95 31.73
C ARG A 201 5.86 14.02 32.82
N LYS A 202 5.10 15.11 32.65
CA LYS A 202 4.98 16.18 33.63
C LYS A 202 4.41 15.64 34.95
N MET A 203 3.30 14.92 34.92
CA MET A 203 2.68 14.32 36.10
C MET A 203 3.65 13.41 36.86
N LEU A 204 4.43 12.59 36.14
CA LEU A 204 5.42 11.70 36.75
C LEU A 204 6.52 12.49 37.48
N THR A 205 7.02 13.56 36.86
CA THR A 205 8.03 14.42 37.51
C THR A 205 7.47 15.19 38.70
N GLU A 206 6.23 15.69 38.63
CA GLU A 206 5.56 16.38 39.73
C GLU A 206 5.36 15.46 40.94
N VAL A 207 4.92 14.22 40.72
CA VAL A 207 4.76 13.23 41.81
C VAL A 207 6.09 12.94 42.51
N LEU A 208 7.21 12.86 41.78
CA LEU A 208 8.53 12.68 42.37
C LEU A 208 8.98 13.91 43.19
N ILE A 209 8.71 15.12 42.69
CA ILE A 209 8.98 16.37 43.41
C ILE A 209 8.20 16.41 44.72
N ASP A 210 6.88 16.17 44.65
CA ASP A 210 6.01 16.19 45.82
C ASP A 210 6.44 15.15 46.85
N ASN A 211 6.83 13.94 46.40
CA ASN A 211 7.32 12.90 47.30
C ASN A 211 8.61 13.31 48.02
N ALA A 212 9.57 13.90 47.31
CA ALA A 212 10.82 14.38 47.89
C ALA A 212 10.57 15.52 48.90
N ILE A 213 9.66 16.46 48.59
CA ILE A 213 9.27 17.53 49.50
C ILE A 213 8.64 16.96 50.78
N LEU A 214 7.68 16.05 50.64
CA LEU A 214 6.98 15.45 51.78
C LEU A 214 7.93 14.69 52.71
N ARG A 215 8.85 13.88 52.16
CA ARG A 215 9.84 13.15 52.98
C ARG A 215 10.81 14.11 53.67
N LYS A 216 11.24 15.18 52.99
CA LYS A 216 12.08 16.24 53.58
C LYS A 216 11.38 16.92 54.75
N GLN A 217 10.12 17.33 54.55
CA GLN A 217 9.31 17.96 55.60
C GLN A 217 9.09 17.03 56.80
N ALA A 218 8.75 15.76 56.57
CA ALA A 218 8.57 14.77 57.64
C ALA A 218 9.85 14.59 58.47
N THR A 219 11.01 14.49 57.81
CA THR A 219 12.32 14.35 58.48
C THR A 219 12.65 15.59 59.31
N SER A 220 12.36 16.78 58.77
CA SER A 220 12.54 18.05 59.48
C SER A 220 11.66 18.13 60.74
N ILE A 221 10.39 17.71 60.65
CA ILE A 221 9.46 17.67 61.79
C ILE A 221 9.94 16.70 62.87
N ILE A 222 10.40 15.51 62.49
CA ILE A 222 10.94 14.51 63.43
C ILE A 222 12.16 15.09 64.16
N ARG A 223 13.08 15.74 63.42
CA ARG A 223 14.25 16.39 64.01
C ARG A 223 13.86 17.45 65.04
N CYS A 224 12.94 18.36 64.69
CA CYS A 224 12.44 19.38 65.62
C CYS A 224 11.79 18.76 66.86
N ALA A 225 11.07 17.66 66.73
CA ALA A 225 10.47 16.97 67.87
C ALA A 225 11.55 16.39 68.81
N LEU A 226 12.62 15.82 68.27
CA LEU A 226 13.74 15.29 69.04
C LEU A 226 14.53 16.39 69.78
N ASP A 227 14.76 17.54 69.12
CA ASP A 227 15.36 18.73 69.74
C ASP A 227 14.54 19.18 70.98
N THR A 228 13.21 19.20 70.86
CA THR A 228 12.35 19.61 71.98
C THR A 228 12.38 18.63 73.16
N THR A 229 12.57 17.33 72.90
CA THR A 229 12.67 16.31 73.96
C THR A 229 14.01 16.35 74.68
N ASP A 230 15.13 16.61 73.99
CA ASP A 230 16.44 16.78 74.60
C ASP A 230 16.50 18.04 75.48
N THR A 231 15.90 19.14 75.02
CA THR A 231 15.83 20.39 75.79
C THR A 231 14.94 20.24 77.05
N SER A 232 13.88 19.42 76.97
CA SER A 232 13.01 19.10 78.11
C SER A 232 13.72 18.23 79.16
N MET A 233 14.55 17.28 78.73
CA MET A 233 15.32 16.40 79.63
C MET A 233 16.43 17.19 80.37
N GLN A 234 17.12 18.10 79.68
CA GLN A 234 18.12 18.98 80.31
C GLN A 234 17.51 19.92 81.36
N ASN A 235 16.32 20.48 81.10
CA ASN A 235 15.63 21.34 82.07
C ASN A 235 15.08 20.58 83.29
N THR A 236 14.90 19.26 83.19
CA THR A 236 14.41 18.42 84.29
C THR A 236 15.56 17.90 85.18
N GLN A 237 16.79 17.79 84.66
CA GLN A 237 17.99 17.48 85.45
C GLN A 237 18.59 18.67 86.21
N MET A 238 18.09 19.89 85.96
CA MET A 238 18.60 21.13 86.53
C MET A 238 17.70 21.73 87.63
N ASN A 239 16.73 20.96 88.13
CA ASN A 239 15.88 21.28 89.30
C ASN A 239 16.07 20.27 90.42
#